data_AF-A0A925NDJ5-F1
#
_entry.id   AF-A0A925NDJ5-F1
#
_cell.length_a   1.000
_cell.length_b   1.000
_cell.length_c   1.000
_cell.angle_alpha   90.00
_cell.angle_beta   90.00
_cell.angle_gamma   90.00
#
_symmetry.space_group_name_H-M   'P 1'
#
loop_
_entity.id
_entity.type
_entity.pdbx_description
1 polymer ?
#
loop_
_entity_poly.entity_id
_entity_poly.type
_entity_poly.pdbx_seq_one_letter_code
_entity_poly.pdbx_strand_id
1 'polypeptide(L)'
;MKAKRSGRTSPSIHDKPVPRLPHERDESSDSQISEEVQPIIQQAHDDVMAGRVDTDRGVPMEKAYQRQKEPAAPIPRKSKRA
;
A
#
# COMPACT_ATOMS: atom_id res chain seq x y z
N MET A 1 1.64 26.46 13.55
CA MET A 1 1.67 25.23 12.72
C MET A 1 3.12 24.98 12.31
N LYS A 2 3.68 23.80 12.60
CA LYS A 2 5.10 23.50 12.33
C LYS A 2 5.21 23.03 10.87
N ALA A 3 5.96 23.75 10.04
CA ALA A 3 6.15 23.37 8.63
C ALA A 3 6.74 21.96 8.55
N LYS A 4 6.06 21.06 7.84
CA LYS A 4 6.51 19.70 7.58
C LYS A 4 7.79 19.81 6.76
N ARG A 5 8.94 19.43 7.32
CA ARG A 5 10.22 19.42 6.60
C ARG A 5 10.05 18.49 5.39
N SER A 6 10.15 19.00 4.16
CA SER A 6 10.13 18.14 2.98
C SER A 6 11.35 17.21 3.06
N GLY A 7 11.15 15.90 2.95
CA GLY A 7 12.23 14.90 3.02
C GLY A 7 13.11 14.95 1.77
N ARG A 8 13.90 16.02 1.61
CA ARG A 8 14.93 16.12 0.59
C ARG A 8 16.15 15.33 1.07
N THR A 9 16.32 14.14 0.54
CA THR A 9 17.54 13.33 0.70
C THR A 9 18.33 13.44 -0.60
N SER A 10 19.57 13.91 -0.51
CA SER A 10 20.49 14.02 -1.65
C SER A 10 21.68 13.08 -1.44
N PRO A 11 22.12 12.33 -2.46
CA PRO A 11 23.27 11.44 -2.32
C PRO A 11 24.55 12.21 -2.00
N SER A 12 25.39 11.62 -1.15
CA SER A 12 26.71 12.17 -0.82
C SER A 12 27.79 11.09 -0.83
N ILE A 13 28.98 11.47 -1.27
CA ILE A 13 30.20 10.65 -1.18
C ILE A 13 31.25 11.50 -0.47
N HIS A 14 31.79 11.00 0.64
CA HIS A 14 32.71 11.76 1.51
C HIS A 14 32.15 13.14 1.91
N ASP A 15 30.87 13.18 2.32
CA ASP A 15 30.13 14.39 2.71
C ASP A 15 30.02 15.47 1.60
N LYS A 16 30.32 15.12 0.36
CA LYS A 16 30.13 16.00 -0.80
C LYS A 16 28.89 15.57 -1.57
N PRO A 17 27.97 16.51 -1.90
CA PRO A 17 26.82 16.20 -2.72
C PRO A 17 27.28 15.79 -4.12
N VAL A 18 26.76 14.68 -4.62
CA VAL A 18 27.08 14.16 -5.95
C VAL A 18 25.79 14.04 -6.77
N PRO A 19 25.85 14.16 -8.10
CA PRO A 19 24.69 13.86 -8.95
C PRO A 19 24.34 12.37 -8.84
N ARG A 20 23.04 12.06 -8.92
CA ARG A 20 22.52 10.68 -8.95
C ARG A 20 23.05 9.93 -10.18
N LEU A 21 23.40 8.66 -10.01
CA LEU A 21 23.82 7.82 -11.13
C LEU A 21 22.61 7.34 -11.95
N PRO A 22 22.76 7.05 -13.26
CA PRO A 22 21.63 6.69 -14.13
C PRO A 22 20.88 5.41 -13.73
N HIS A 23 21.54 4.51 -13.00
CA HIS A 23 20.96 3.26 -12.51
C HIS A 23 20.40 3.36 -11.09
N GLU A 24 20.55 4.51 -10.43
CA GLU A 24 19.94 4.75 -9.13
C GLU A 24 18.48 5.14 -9.33
N ARG A 25 17.57 4.26 -8.91
CA ARG A 25 16.17 4.61 -8.68
C ARG A 25 16.01 4.89 -7.19
N ASP A 26 15.90 6.16 -6.85
CA ASP A 26 15.76 6.64 -5.47
C ASP A 26 14.26 6.81 -5.16
N GLU A 27 13.80 6.22 -4.06
CA GLU A 27 12.41 6.36 -3.57
C GLU A 27 12.22 7.66 -2.76
N SER A 28 13.22 8.55 -2.76
CA SER A 28 13.17 9.87 -2.12
C SER A 28 12.06 10.77 -2.69
N SER A 29 11.54 11.66 -1.85
CA SER A 29 10.40 12.51 -2.23
C SER A 29 10.67 13.47 -3.39
N ASP A 30 11.94 13.87 -3.60
CA ASP A 30 12.36 14.72 -4.71
C ASP A 30 12.49 13.96 -6.04
N SER A 31 12.62 12.63 -6.00
CA SER A 31 12.65 11.75 -7.18
C SER A 31 11.25 11.39 -7.69
N GLN A 32 10.21 11.65 -6.87
CA GLN A 32 8.81 11.40 -7.22
C GLN A 32 8.14 12.59 -7.91
N ILE A 33 8.87 13.70 -8.12
CA ILE A 33 8.36 14.87 -8.83
C ILE A 33 8.51 14.62 -10.34
N SER A 34 7.39 14.38 -11.01
CA SER A 34 7.30 14.35 -12.47
C SER A 34 6.60 15.62 -12.94
N GLU A 35 7.07 16.21 -14.05
CA GLU A 35 6.43 17.39 -14.65
C GLU A 35 5.08 17.03 -15.29
N GLU A 36 4.97 15.80 -15.79
CA GLU A 36 3.77 15.26 -16.42
C GLU A 36 3.10 14.21 -15.53
N VAL A 37 1.77 14.24 -15.50
CA VAL A 37 0.98 13.20 -14.82
C VAL A 37 1.22 11.87 -15.53
N GLN A 38 1.67 10.87 -14.79
CA GLN A 38 1.87 9.55 -15.37
C GLN A 38 0.54 8.97 -15.86
N PRO A 39 0.47 8.41 -17.08
CA PRO A 39 -0.79 7.97 -17.68
C PRO A 39 -1.50 6.90 -16.85
N ILE A 40 -0.72 6.03 -16.18
CA ILE A 40 -1.26 5.00 -15.28
C ILE A 40 -1.95 5.58 -14.05
N ILE A 41 -1.45 6.69 -13.53
CA ILE A 41 -2.04 7.38 -12.37
C ILE A 41 -3.34 8.08 -12.80
N GLN A 42 -3.33 8.71 -13.98
CA GLN A 42 -4.54 9.33 -14.52
C GLN A 42 -5.66 8.31 -14.74
N GLN A 43 -5.32 7.15 -15.31
CA GLN A 43 -6.30 6.07 -15.52
C GLN A 43 -6.86 5.57 -14.18
N ALA A 44 -6.02 5.34 -13.18
CA ALA A 44 -6.47 4.90 -11.86
C ALA A 44 -7.41 5.93 -11.20
N HIS A 45 -7.11 7.22 -11.35
CA HIS A 45 -8.01 8.29 -10.91
C HIS A 45 -9.37 8.22 -11.61
N ASP A 46 -9.37 8.11 -12.93
CA ASP A 46 -10.60 8.09 -13.74
C ASP A 46 -11.44 6.84 -13.44
N ASP A 47 -10.81 5.71 -13.16
CA ASP A 47 -11.47 4.49 -12.70
C ASP A 47 -12.23 4.71 -11.38
N VAL A 48 -11.56 5.29 -10.39
CA VAL A 48 -12.17 5.60 -9.08
C VAL A 48 -13.30 6.62 -9.24
N MET A 49 -13.10 7.66 -10.04
CA MET A 49 -14.12 8.68 -10.31
C MET A 49 -15.33 8.12 -11.06
N ALA A 50 -15.13 7.12 -11.92
CA ALA A 50 -16.20 6.38 -12.58
C ALA A 50 -16.89 5.35 -11.66
N GLY A 51 -16.45 5.23 -10.39
CA GLY A 51 -17.00 4.27 -9.43
C GLY A 51 -16.60 2.83 -9.69
N ARG A 52 -15.53 2.58 -10.47
CA ARG A 52 -14.98 1.24 -10.66
C ARG A 52 -14.36 0.78 -9.34
N VAL A 53 -14.84 -0.35 -8.85
CA VAL A 53 -14.34 -0.99 -7.63
C VAL A 53 -13.28 -2.00 -8.03
N ASP A 54 -12.27 -2.17 -7.17
CA ASP A 54 -11.27 -3.23 -7.32
C ASP A 54 -11.96 -4.59 -7.51
N THR A 55 -11.42 -5.39 -8.42
CA THR A 55 -11.93 -6.74 -8.74
C THR A 55 -11.15 -7.83 -8.04
N ASP A 56 -10.22 -7.45 -7.16
CA ASP A 56 -9.48 -8.38 -6.33
C ASP A 56 -10.39 -9.25 -5.45
N ARG A 57 -9.82 -10.35 -4.96
CA ARG A 57 -10.48 -11.22 -3.98
C ARG A 57 -9.89 -11.05 -2.59
N GLY A 58 -9.16 -9.96 -2.33
CA GLY A 58 -8.41 -9.76 -1.09
C GLY A 58 -9.32 -9.83 0.13
N VAL A 59 -10.41 -9.05 0.13
CA VAL A 59 -11.37 -9.02 1.23
C VAL A 59 -12.08 -10.38 1.44
N PRO A 60 -12.62 -11.04 0.39
CA PRO A 60 -13.14 -12.40 0.53
C PRO A 60 -12.12 -13.42 1.07
N MET A 61 -10.88 -13.37 0.60
CA MET A 61 -9.80 -14.28 1.01
C MET A 61 -9.43 -14.07 2.48
N GLU A 62 -9.28 -12.82 2.91
CA GLU A 62 -9.00 -12.48 4.31
C GLU A 62 -10.12 -12.99 5.25
N LYS A 63 -11.38 -12.77 4.86
CA LYS A 63 -12.54 -13.30 5.60
C LYS A 63 -12.52 -14.82 5.71
N ALA A 64 -12.15 -15.52 4.63
CA ALA A 64 -12.06 -16.98 4.63
C ALA A 64 -10.92 -17.46 5.54
N TYR A 65 -9.75 -16.83 5.47
CA TYR A 65 -8.61 -17.12 6.33
C TYR A 65 -8.95 -16.93 7.81
N GLN A 66 -9.57 -15.81 8.17
CA GLN A 66 -9.93 -15.52 9.56
C GLN A 66 -10.92 -16.56 10.12
N ARG A 67 -11.91 -16.99 9.32
CA ARG A 67 -12.84 -18.07 9.71
C ARG A 67 -12.15 -19.41 9.95
N GLN A 68 -11.09 -19.72 9.19
CA GLN A 68 -10.32 -20.95 9.39
C GLN A 68 -9.43 -20.89 10.63
N LYS A 69 -8.95 -19.68 10.97
CA LYS A 69 -8.10 -19.43 12.14
C LYS A 69 -8.88 -19.45 13.45
N GLU A 70 -10.16 -19.07 13.43
CA GLU A 70 -11.02 -19.15 14.60
C GLU A 70 -11.21 -20.62 15.02
N PRO A 71 -10.90 -20.98 16.28
CA PRO A 71 -11.14 -22.34 16.75
C PRO A 71 -12.64 -22.62 16.67
N ALA A 72 -13.01 -23.75 16.07
CA ALA A 72 -14.39 -24.17 15.95
C ALA A 72 -15.08 -24.07 17.31
N ALA A 73 -16.20 -23.32 17.36
CA ALA A 73 -16.98 -23.17 18.58
C ALA A 73 -17.28 -24.57 19.16
N PRO A 74 -17.15 -24.76 20.48
CA PRO A 74 -17.33 -26.06 21.10
C PRO A 74 -18.72 -26.60 20.74
N ILE A 75 -18.74 -27.78 20.12
CA ILE A 75 -19.98 -28.45 19.72
C ILE A 75 -20.82 -28.67 20.99
N PRO A 76 -22.07 -28.17 21.07
CA PRO A 76 -22.90 -28.36 22.25
C PRO A 76 -23.18 -29.86 22.41
N ARG A 77 -22.67 -30.45 23.50
CA ARG A 77 -22.99 -31.83 23.86
C ARG A 77 -24.48 -31.90 24.18
N LYS A 78 -25.25 -32.64 23.37
CA LYS A 78 -26.67 -32.91 23.64
C LYS A 78 -26.77 -33.54 25.04
N SER A 79 -27.45 -32.86 25.95
CA SER A 79 -27.80 -33.46 27.24
C SER A 79 -28.74 -34.63 26.97
N LYS A 80 -28.35 -35.84 27.40
CA LYS A 80 -29.27 -36.97 27.47
C LYS A 80 -30.38 -36.57 28.45
N ARG A 81 -31.62 -36.47 27.96
CA ARG A 81 -32.79 -36.36 28.84
C ARG A 81 -32.88 -37.66 29.64
N ALA A 82 -32.89 -37.54 30.97
CA ALA A 82 -33.22 -38.60 31.91
C ALA A 82 -34.74 -38.64 32.13
#